data_AF-A0A1H9L3T6-F1
#
_entry.id   AF-A0A1H9L3T6-F1
#
_cell.length_a   1.000
_cell.length_b   1.000
_cell.length_c   1.000
_cell.angle_alpha   90.00
_cell.angle_beta   90.00
_cell.angle_gamma   90.00
#
_symmetry.space_group_name_H-M   'P 1'
#
loop_
_entity.id
_entity.type
_entity.pdbx_description
1 polymer ?
#
loop_
_entity_poly.entity_id
_entity_poly.type
_entity_poly.pdbx_seq_one_letter_code
_entity_poly.pdbx_strand_id
1 'polypeptide(L)'
;MKKMKKLMAALLASAICFSTVVSGTNVTEAASGTWQSDSTGWWYEYSDGSYASSKWEKIGGSWYYFKSNGYMDAGGYRDGCWLNGDGSWDTRYSGGKWASNDTGWWYTDASGWYPTSQWLQIDGNWYYFKDSGYMAANEWIGDYYLDSDGIWSPGKQKYSGAWVNAYKDVINDYETKNNDNNKYYKVRYALIYVDGDDIPELVCCKTGSKVSLYTYYNNKAVCVMDNWAFGAGGNSGYNYGEKTGYVSNGNSDMAGSLHYTTYWKLENGELKKTEYYLCSALFDYKKYGASWSHAEDMDKHYYKILTSSKGKKSDYQEITKEVYDSLSISTPGYISGGQTKDQILSEFN
;
A
#
# COMPACT_ATOMS: atom_id res chain seq x y z
N MET A 1 -3.83 25.82 -15.23
CA MET A 1 -3.48 24.77 -14.23
C MET A 1 -4.40 23.59 -14.42
N LYS A 2 -3.83 22.38 -14.46
CA LYS A 2 -4.52 21.15 -14.85
C LYS A 2 -5.65 20.86 -13.84
N LYS A 3 -6.87 20.68 -14.35
CA LYS A 3 -8.00 20.10 -13.60
C LYS A 3 -7.50 18.85 -12.88
N MET A 4 -7.82 18.69 -11.60
CA MET A 4 -7.66 17.41 -10.88
C MET A 4 -8.04 16.27 -11.84
N LYS A 5 -7.16 15.27 -11.98
CA LYS A 5 -7.52 14.10 -12.76
C LYS A 5 -8.64 13.41 -12.01
N LYS A 6 -9.84 13.46 -12.59
CA LYS A 6 -11.06 12.85 -12.09
C LYS A 6 -10.81 11.42 -11.58
N LEU A 7 -10.79 11.23 -10.27
CA LEU A 7 -11.61 10.20 -9.64
C LEU A 7 -12.87 10.90 -9.13
N MET A 8 -13.75 11.20 -10.08
CA MET A 8 -15.17 11.37 -9.79
C MET A 8 -15.69 10.01 -9.28
N ALA A 9 -15.75 9.84 -7.98
CA ALA A 9 -17.00 9.42 -7.38
C ALA A 9 -17.66 10.73 -6.90
N ALA A 10 -18.76 11.27 -7.43
CA ALA A 10 -19.85 10.65 -8.17
C ALA A 10 -20.31 9.31 -7.56
N LEU A 11 -20.09 9.13 -6.25
CA LEU A 11 -21.16 8.65 -5.42
C LEU A 11 -21.90 9.90 -4.96
N LEU A 12 -23.22 9.74 -4.90
CA LEU A 12 -24.19 10.79 -4.71
C LEU A 12 -23.77 11.78 -3.62
N ALA A 13 -24.41 12.95 -3.61
CA ALA A 13 -24.86 13.48 -2.34
C ALA A 13 -25.53 12.34 -1.56
N SER A 14 -24.77 11.56 -0.78
CA SER A 14 -25.32 10.87 0.36
C SER A 14 -25.53 11.99 1.35
N ALA A 15 -26.70 12.59 1.24
CA ALA A 15 -27.20 13.57 2.16
C ALA A 15 -27.18 12.95 3.56
N ILE A 16 -26.09 13.11 4.28
CA ILE A 16 -26.10 13.11 5.74
C ILE A 16 -25.25 14.28 6.22
N CYS A 17 -25.48 15.46 5.64
CA CYS A 17 -25.56 16.61 6.52
C CYS A 17 -26.89 16.45 7.26
N PHE A 18 -26.88 16.24 8.58
CA PHE A 18 -28.08 16.47 9.41
C PHE A 18 -28.36 17.98 9.45
N SER A 19 -28.55 18.62 8.29
CA SER A 19 -28.70 20.07 8.15
C SER A 19 -30.15 20.54 8.19
N THR A 20 -31.08 19.66 8.56
CA THR A 20 -32.44 20.08 8.91
C THR A 20 -32.92 19.29 10.10
N VAL A 21 -33.34 19.99 11.15
CA VAL A 21 -34.30 19.48 12.12
C VAL A 21 -35.57 19.14 11.34
N VAL A 22 -35.62 17.94 10.74
CA VAL A 22 -36.89 17.35 10.35
C VAL A 22 -37.45 16.80 11.65
N SER A 23 -38.27 17.63 12.31
CA SER A 23 -39.17 17.20 13.35
C SER A 23 -40.04 16.06 12.79
N GLY A 24 -39.63 14.81 13.00
CA GLY A 24 -40.42 13.63 12.66
C GLY A 24 -39.69 12.38 12.16
N THR A 25 -38.38 12.42 11.84
CA THR A 25 -37.63 11.19 11.51
C THR A 25 -36.88 10.68 12.74
N ASN A 26 -37.31 9.54 13.28
CA ASN A 26 -36.59 8.84 14.33
C ASN A 26 -35.22 8.41 13.77
N VAL A 27 -34.18 9.17 14.11
CA VAL A 27 -32.81 8.77 13.86
C VAL A 27 -32.50 7.58 14.76
N THR A 28 -32.34 6.39 14.18
CA THR A 28 -32.18 5.13 14.90
C THR A 28 -30.78 5.03 15.52
N GLU A 29 -30.71 4.70 16.80
CA GLU A 29 -29.47 4.22 17.44
C GLU A 29 -28.99 2.93 16.75
N ALA A 30 -27.68 2.66 16.88
CA ALA A 30 -27.06 1.42 16.46
C ALA A 30 -27.75 0.22 17.13
N ALA A 31 -27.69 -0.94 16.46
CA ALA A 31 -28.01 -2.21 17.10
C ALA A 31 -27.15 -2.40 18.35
N SER A 32 -27.69 -3.10 19.37
CA SER A 32 -26.96 -3.29 20.63
C SER A 32 -25.63 -3.98 20.38
N GLY A 33 -24.58 -3.48 21.03
CA GLY A 33 -23.22 -3.96 20.85
C GLY A 33 -22.29 -3.40 21.91
N THR A 34 -21.00 -3.67 21.73
CA THR A 34 -19.94 -3.25 22.64
C THR A 34 -18.76 -2.68 21.88
N TRP A 35 -18.15 -1.65 22.45
CA TRP A 35 -16.89 -1.13 21.96
C TRP A 35 -15.77 -2.12 22.28
N GLN A 36 -14.91 -2.34 21.30
CA GLN A 36 -13.73 -3.19 21.38
C GLN A 36 -12.51 -2.40 20.89
N SER A 37 -11.30 -2.81 21.29
CA SER A 37 -10.06 -2.18 20.82
C SER A 37 -8.86 -3.11 20.79
N ASP A 38 -7.90 -2.75 19.94
CA ASP A 38 -6.56 -3.35 19.84
C ASP A 38 -5.50 -2.26 19.57
N SER A 39 -4.30 -2.66 19.13
CA SER A 39 -3.23 -1.72 18.77
C SER A 39 -3.51 -0.88 17.51
N THR A 40 -4.45 -1.29 16.69
CA THR A 40 -4.84 -0.61 15.44
C THR A 40 -5.90 0.46 15.71
N GLY A 41 -6.85 0.18 16.61
CA GLY A 41 -7.85 1.16 17.02
C GLY A 41 -9.10 0.54 17.65
N TRP A 42 -10.19 1.30 17.64
CA TRP A 42 -11.49 0.92 18.20
C TRP A 42 -12.43 0.40 17.11
N TRP A 43 -13.29 -0.55 17.42
CA TRP A 43 -14.44 -0.94 16.58
C TRP A 43 -15.68 -1.19 17.44
N TYR A 44 -16.85 -1.27 16.81
CA TYR A 44 -18.10 -1.59 17.48
C TYR A 44 -18.63 -2.94 17.00
N GLU A 45 -18.66 -3.91 17.91
CA GLU A 45 -19.15 -5.26 17.68
C GLU A 45 -20.59 -5.38 18.17
N TYR A 46 -21.49 -5.71 17.26
CA TYR A 46 -22.90 -5.92 17.56
C TYR A 46 -23.10 -7.24 18.30
N SER A 47 -24.25 -7.38 18.97
CA SER A 47 -24.58 -8.54 19.80
C SER A 47 -24.70 -9.87 19.02
N ASP A 48 -24.85 -9.80 17.69
CA ASP A 48 -24.86 -10.96 16.81
C ASP A 48 -23.46 -11.40 16.34
N GLY A 49 -22.40 -10.73 16.81
CA GLY A 49 -21.00 -10.98 16.46
C GLY A 49 -20.55 -10.32 15.16
N SER A 50 -21.42 -9.60 14.45
CA SER A 50 -21.02 -8.72 13.33
C SER A 50 -20.50 -7.37 13.84
N TYR A 51 -19.96 -6.52 12.96
CA TYR A 51 -19.39 -5.22 13.36
C TYR A 51 -19.67 -4.11 12.35
N ALA A 52 -19.63 -2.86 12.81
CA ALA A 52 -19.81 -1.69 11.98
C ALA A 52 -18.64 -1.53 10.99
N SER A 53 -18.94 -1.34 9.70
CA SER A 53 -17.93 -1.09 8.66
C SER A 53 -18.51 -0.26 7.53
N SER A 54 -17.70 0.66 6.99
CA SER A 54 -18.05 1.60 5.91
C SER A 54 -19.36 2.37 6.15
N LYS A 55 -19.58 2.87 7.37
CA LYS A 55 -20.84 3.53 7.75
C LYS A 55 -20.73 4.44 8.95
N TRP A 56 -21.71 5.33 9.07
CA TRP A 56 -22.02 6.06 10.31
C TRP A 56 -22.89 5.21 11.23
N GLU A 57 -22.63 5.27 12.54
CA GLU A 57 -23.45 4.67 13.59
C GLU A 57 -23.65 5.64 14.74
N LYS A 58 -24.87 5.64 15.29
CA LYS A 58 -25.21 6.46 16.45
C LYS A 58 -25.16 5.58 17.69
N ILE A 59 -24.20 5.85 18.57
CA ILE A 59 -23.90 5.00 19.73
C ILE A 59 -23.89 5.90 20.97
N GLY A 60 -24.80 5.64 21.91
CA GLY A 60 -24.86 6.41 23.15
C GLY A 60 -25.20 7.89 22.90
N GLY A 61 -25.99 8.17 21.86
CA GLY A 61 -26.40 9.53 21.49
C GLY A 61 -25.42 10.32 20.61
N SER A 62 -24.19 9.83 20.43
CA SER A 62 -23.17 10.44 19.56
C SER A 62 -23.00 9.66 18.26
N TRP A 63 -22.61 10.35 17.18
CA TRP A 63 -22.32 9.74 15.89
C TRP A 63 -20.84 9.41 15.74
N TYR A 64 -20.56 8.25 15.15
CA TYR A 64 -19.21 7.75 14.86
C TYR A 64 -19.19 7.20 13.44
N TYR A 65 -18.05 7.30 12.76
CA TYR A 65 -17.86 6.65 11.46
C TYR A 65 -16.89 5.47 11.58
N PHE A 66 -17.23 4.37 10.93
CA PHE A 66 -16.40 3.17 10.85
C PHE A 66 -15.90 3.00 9.42
N LYS A 67 -14.57 2.88 9.28
CA LYS A 67 -13.87 2.68 8.02
C LYS A 67 -14.21 1.32 7.42
N SER A 68 -13.75 1.08 6.18
CA SER A 68 -14.00 -0.19 5.47
C SER A 68 -13.40 -1.41 6.15
N ASN A 69 -12.34 -1.22 6.94
CA ASN A 69 -11.71 -2.26 7.75
C ASN A 69 -12.36 -2.43 9.14
N GLY A 70 -13.50 -1.78 9.40
CA GLY A 70 -14.25 -1.89 10.66
C GLY A 70 -13.76 -1.01 11.80
N TYR A 71 -12.57 -0.41 11.70
CA TYR A 71 -12.08 0.49 12.73
C TYR A 71 -12.72 1.87 12.64
N MET A 72 -12.98 2.46 13.81
CA MET A 72 -13.48 3.81 13.99
C MET A 72 -12.52 4.84 13.38
N ASP A 73 -13.09 5.87 12.80
CA ASP A 73 -12.41 7.05 12.30
C ASP A 73 -12.39 8.17 13.35
N ALA A 74 -11.38 9.04 13.32
CA ALA A 74 -11.21 10.09 14.33
C ALA A 74 -10.25 11.18 13.86
N GLY A 75 -10.37 12.39 14.43
CA GLY A 75 -9.39 13.47 14.25
C GLY A 75 -9.36 14.09 12.85
N GLY A 76 -10.50 14.14 12.16
CA GLY A 76 -10.57 14.61 10.77
C GLY A 76 -12.00 14.85 10.30
N TYR A 77 -12.13 15.41 9.10
CA TYR A 77 -13.42 15.49 8.43
C TYR A 77 -13.74 14.18 7.71
N ARG A 78 -14.95 13.67 7.93
CA ARG A 78 -15.55 12.56 7.20
C ARG A 78 -16.91 12.99 6.68
N ASP A 79 -17.13 12.89 5.37
CA ASP A 79 -18.41 13.30 4.75
C ASP A 79 -18.85 14.74 5.13
N GLY A 80 -17.88 15.63 5.39
CA GLY A 80 -18.14 17.00 5.83
C GLY A 80 -18.43 17.18 7.33
N CYS A 81 -18.31 16.12 8.14
CA CYS A 81 -18.51 16.13 9.61
C CYS A 81 -17.16 15.99 10.33
N TRP A 82 -16.89 16.83 11.33
CA TRP A 82 -15.65 16.75 12.11
C TRP A 82 -15.71 15.68 13.20
N LEU A 83 -14.83 14.69 13.13
CA LEU A 83 -14.68 13.68 14.18
C LEU A 83 -13.62 14.14 15.20
N ASN A 84 -14.00 14.16 16.47
CA ASN A 84 -13.09 14.39 17.59
C ASN A 84 -12.05 13.26 17.72
N GLY A 85 -11.08 13.43 18.60
CA GLY A 85 -10.06 12.40 18.89
C GLY A 85 -10.65 11.11 19.48
N ASP A 86 -11.84 11.17 20.08
CA ASP A 86 -12.60 10.01 20.56
C ASP A 86 -13.55 9.43 19.49
N GLY A 87 -13.49 9.94 18.25
CA GLY A 87 -14.30 9.53 17.11
C GLY A 87 -15.73 10.06 17.10
N SER A 88 -16.17 10.78 18.14
CA SER A 88 -17.50 11.38 18.16
C SER A 88 -17.58 12.57 17.19
N TRP A 89 -18.68 12.69 16.46
CA TRP A 89 -18.92 13.87 15.63
C TRP A 89 -19.22 15.10 16.48
N ASP A 90 -18.41 16.16 16.31
CA ASP A 90 -18.72 17.48 16.84
C ASP A 90 -19.71 18.21 15.93
N THR A 91 -20.98 18.24 16.35
CA THR A 91 -22.09 18.87 15.61
C THR A 91 -21.90 20.35 15.30
N ARG A 92 -20.96 21.05 15.96
CA ARG A 92 -20.62 22.46 15.65
C ARG A 92 -19.90 22.61 14.31
N TYR A 93 -19.22 21.57 13.86
CA TYR A 93 -18.40 21.57 12.64
C TYR A 93 -19.01 20.59 11.63
N SER A 94 -19.73 21.15 10.66
CA SER A 94 -20.49 20.41 9.66
C SER A 94 -20.47 21.13 8.31
N GLY A 95 -20.84 20.42 7.24
CA GLY A 95 -20.82 20.98 5.90
C GLY A 95 -19.41 21.26 5.38
N GLY A 96 -18.41 20.55 5.92
CA GLY A 96 -17.06 20.52 5.41
C GLY A 96 -17.06 20.17 3.92
N LYS A 97 -16.37 20.97 3.10
CA LYS A 97 -16.30 20.79 1.65
C LYS A 97 -15.05 21.43 1.07
N TRP A 98 -14.61 20.88 -0.05
CA TRP A 98 -13.61 21.49 -0.90
C TRP A 98 -14.17 22.71 -1.63
N ALA A 99 -13.33 23.73 -1.80
CA ALA A 99 -13.59 24.91 -2.61
C ALA A 99 -12.34 25.31 -3.38
N SER A 100 -12.50 26.04 -4.48
CA SER A 100 -11.38 26.47 -5.33
C SER A 100 -11.62 27.76 -6.09
N ASN A 101 -10.51 28.34 -6.54
CA ASN A 101 -10.43 29.49 -7.43
C ASN A 101 -9.20 29.34 -8.35
N ASP A 102 -8.82 30.41 -9.05
CA ASP A 102 -7.68 30.39 -9.97
C ASP A 102 -6.32 30.20 -9.28
N THR A 103 -6.23 30.48 -7.98
CA THR A 103 -5.00 30.34 -7.18
C THR A 103 -4.81 28.90 -6.70
N GLY A 104 -5.88 28.22 -6.30
CA GLY A 104 -5.79 26.86 -5.78
C GLY A 104 -7.07 26.37 -5.10
N TRP A 105 -6.90 25.29 -4.33
CA TRP A 105 -7.96 24.65 -3.56
C TRP A 105 -7.82 24.96 -2.07
N TRP A 106 -8.92 25.03 -1.33
CA TRP A 106 -8.95 25.06 0.13
C TRP A 106 -10.11 24.19 0.64
N TYR A 107 -10.16 23.95 1.95
CA TYR A 107 -11.28 23.29 2.60
C TYR A 107 -12.02 24.27 3.50
N THR A 108 -13.34 24.18 3.58
CA THR A 108 -14.15 25.07 4.43
C THR A 108 -15.38 24.36 4.96
N ASP A 109 -15.96 24.85 6.06
CA ASP A 109 -17.20 24.31 6.63
C ASP A 109 -18.35 25.32 6.59
N ALA A 110 -19.51 24.94 7.12
CA ALA A 110 -20.70 25.79 7.13
C ALA A 110 -20.55 27.06 7.99
N SER A 111 -19.59 27.09 8.91
CA SER A 111 -19.28 28.28 9.73
C SER A 111 -18.41 29.29 8.98
N GLY A 112 -17.84 28.91 7.83
CA GLY A 112 -16.86 29.69 7.09
C GLY A 112 -15.43 29.52 7.60
N TRP A 113 -15.19 28.56 8.50
CA TRP A 113 -13.84 28.19 8.91
C TRP A 113 -13.05 27.61 7.74
N TYR A 114 -11.73 27.78 7.76
CA TYR A 114 -10.79 27.14 6.82
C TYR A 114 -9.43 26.88 7.51
N PRO A 115 -8.71 25.82 7.13
CA PRO A 115 -7.41 25.47 7.70
C PRO A 115 -6.29 26.39 7.19
N THR A 116 -5.34 26.75 8.05
CA THR A 116 -4.10 27.45 7.68
C THR A 116 -2.89 26.87 8.42
N SER A 117 -1.76 26.77 7.72
CA SER A 117 -0.48 26.24 8.25
C SER A 117 -0.60 24.90 8.98
N GLN A 118 -1.46 24.00 8.51
CA GLN A 118 -1.76 22.77 9.24
C GLN A 118 -2.08 21.58 8.33
N TRP A 119 -1.84 20.41 8.90
CA TRP A 119 -2.33 19.14 8.38
C TRP A 119 -3.80 18.96 8.73
N LEU A 120 -4.58 18.43 7.79
CA LEU A 120 -5.98 18.10 7.98
C LEU A 120 -6.30 16.78 7.28
N GLN A 121 -6.89 15.85 8.02
CA GLN A 121 -7.39 14.61 7.44
C GLN A 121 -8.80 14.85 6.90
N ILE A 122 -9.02 14.54 5.63
CA ILE A 122 -10.31 14.66 4.94
C ILE A 122 -10.57 13.34 4.23
N ASP A 123 -11.67 12.70 4.59
CA ASP A 123 -12.11 11.42 4.05
C ASP A 123 -11.06 10.32 4.09
N GLY A 124 -10.18 10.35 5.10
CA GLY A 124 -9.13 9.36 5.34
C GLY A 124 -7.79 9.71 4.69
N ASN A 125 -7.73 10.73 3.83
CA ASN A 125 -6.52 11.23 3.22
C ASN A 125 -5.98 12.44 3.98
N TRP A 126 -4.66 12.55 4.09
CA TRP A 126 -4.00 13.70 4.71
C TRP A 126 -3.66 14.75 3.67
N TYR A 127 -3.97 16.00 3.99
CA TYR A 127 -3.66 17.19 3.19
C TYR A 127 -2.94 18.22 4.06
N TYR A 128 -2.13 19.07 3.45
CA TYR A 128 -1.54 20.23 4.12
C TYR A 128 -2.07 21.53 3.54
N PHE A 129 -2.44 22.47 4.40
CA PHE A 129 -2.87 23.80 4.02
C PHE A 129 -1.80 24.81 4.43
N LYS A 130 -1.37 25.63 3.48
CA LYS A 130 -0.36 26.66 3.67
C LYS A 130 -0.91 27.81 4.53
N ASP A 131 -0.06 28.76 4.87
CA ASP A 131 -0.42 29.97 5.63
C ASP A 131 -1.57 30.78 5.01
N SER A 132 -1.63 30.79 3.68
CA SER A 132 -2.68 31.40 2.86
C SER A 132 -4.00 30.61 2.85
N GLY A 133 -4.04 29.42 3.45
CA GLY A 133 -5.20 28.53 3.46
C GLY A 133 -5.37 27.67 2.20
N TYR A 134 -4.52 27.86 1.19
CA TYR A 134 -4.51 26.99 0.02
C TYR A 134 -3.80 25.66 0.30
N MET A 135 -4.35 24.59 -0.23
CA MET A 135 -3.81 23.24 -0.20
C MET A 135 -2.46 23.18 -0.92
N ALA A 136 -1.49 22.53 -0.30
CA ALA A 136 -0.24 22.15 -0.94
C ALA A 136 -0.47 21.00 -1.92
N ALA A 137 0.10 21.08 -3.12
CA ALA A 137 -0.02 20.05 -4.14
C ALA A 137 1.23 19.99 -5.02
N ASN A 138 1.68 18.77 -5.31
CA ASN A 138 2.90 18.49 -6.06
C ASN A 138 4.14 19.20 -5.46
N GLU A 139 4.25 19.20 -4.13
CA GLU A 139 5.30 19.91 -3.40
C GLU A 139 5.65 19.20 -2.08
N TRP A 140 6.81 19.57 -1.52
CA TRP A 140 7.29 19.08 -0.22
C TRP A 140 6.93 20.06 0.89
N ILE A 141 6.37 19.55 1.99
CA ILE A 141 6.18 20.26 3.26
C ILE A 141 7.06 19.59 4.30
N GLY A 142 8.21 20.20 4.60
CA GLY A 142 9.27 19.54 5.36
C GLY A 142 9.77 18.29 4.61
N ASP A 143 9.59 17.13 5.24
CA ASP A 143 9.95 15.80 4.71
C ASP A 143 8.74 15.02 4.17
N TYR A 144 7.57 15.66 4.05
CA TYR A 144 6.35 15.04 3.56
C TYR A 144 6.01 15.56 2.16
N TYR A 145 5.78 14.66 1.22
CA TYR A 145 5.39 15.03 -0.13
C TYR A 145 3.88 14.93 -0.33
N LEU A 146 3.30 15.97 -0.94
CA LEU A 146 1.91 16.02 -1.36
C LEU A 146 1.89 15.80 -2.87
N ASP A 147 1.10 14.84 -3.34
CA ASP A 147 0.99 14.52 -4.76
C ASP A 147 0.21 15.59 -5.55
N SER A 148 -0.04 15.33 -6.84
CA SER A 148 -0.75 16.27 -7.70
C SER A 148 -2.19 16.55 -7.28
N ASP A 149 -2.80 15.68 -6.47
CA ASP A 149 -4.14 15.83 -5.92
C ASP A 149 -4.09 16.38 -4.49
N GLY A 150 -2.89 16.70 -3.98
CA GLY A 150 -2.66 17.25 -2.64
C GLY A 150 -2.67 16.21 -1.53
N ILE A 151 -2.75 14.93 -1.89
CA ILE A 151 -2.77 13.83 -0.91
C ILE A 151 -1.32 13.56 -0.51
N TRP A 152 -1.09 13.49 0.80
CA TRP A 152 0.19 13.05 1.33
C TRP A 152 0.52 11.65 0.82
N SER A 153 1.69 11.50 0.20
CA SER A 153 2.24 10.23 -0.24
C SER A 153 3.09 9.61 0.88
N PRO A 154 2.57 8.64 1.64
CA PRO A 154 3.34 8.02 2.72
C PRO A 154 4.57 7.33 2.15
N GLY A 155 5.69 7.49 2.85
CA GLY A 155 6.96 6.85 2.53
C GLY A 155 7.78 7.46 1.40
N LYS A 156 7.25 8.42 0.64
CA LYS A 156 8.08 9.14 -0.34
C LYS A 156 9.16 9.95 0.38
N GLN A 157 10.41 9.75 -0.02
CA GLN A 157 11.56 10.38 0.65
C GLN A 157 12.19 11.51 -0.16
N LYS A 158 12.59 12.57 0.55
CA LYS A 158 13.29 13.71 -0.05
C LYS A 158 14.75 13.32 -0.24
N TYR A 159 15.27 13.48 -1.45
CA TYR A 159 16.66 13.18 -1.75
C TYR A 159 17.61 14.05 -0.89
N SER A 160 18.26 13.44 0.09
CA SER A 160 19.17 14.09 1.05
C SER A 160 20.61 13.58 0.98
N GLY A 161 20.88 12.59 0.11
CA GLY A 161 22.16 11.88 0.01
C GLY A 161 22.48 10.94 1.19
N ALA A 162 21.71 10.96 2.28
CA ALA A 162 21.95 10.12 3.46
C ALA A 162 21.85 8.61 3.17
N TRP A 163 21.01 8.23 2.20
CA TRP A 163 20.86 6.86 1.72
C TRP A 163 22.16 6.26 1.18
N VAL A 164 23.05 7.08 0.60
CA VAL A 164 24.34 6.65 0.05
C VAL A 164 25.21 6.03 1.13
N ASN A 165 25.33 6.68 2.28
CA ASN A 165 26.15 6.18 3.38
C ASN A 165 25.54 4.89 3.96
N ALA A 166 24.22 4.86 4.13
CA ALA A 166 23.52 3.67 4.59
C ALA A 166 23.75 2.46 3.66
N TYR A 167 23.74 2.67 2.34
CA TYR A 167 24.01 1.60 1.38
C TYR A 167 25.48 1.20 1.32
N LYS A 168 26.43 2.14 1.47
CA LYS A 168 27.85 1.81 1.62
C LYS A 168 28.09 0.87 2.81
N ASP A 169 27.41 1.11 3.93
CA ASP A 169 27.48 0.25 5.12
C ASP A 169 26.90 -1.15 4.85
N VAL A 170 25.73 -1.22 4.20
CA VAL A 170 25.11 -2.50 3.80
C VAL A 170 26.02 -3.30 2.86
N ILE A 171 26.63 -2.65 1.87
CA ILE A 171 27.55 -3.30 0.91
C ILE A 171 28.75 -3.91 1.65
N ASN A 172 29.35 -3.17 2.58
CA ASN A 172 30.49 -3.63 3.36
C ASN A 172 30.14 -4.82 4.27
N ASP A 173 29.01 -4.76 4.94
CA ASP A 173 28.51 -5.85 5.80
C ASP A 173 28.17 -7.10 4.99
N TYR A 174 27.44 -6.95 3.87
CA TYR A 174 27.04 -8.06 3.01
C TYR A 174 28.24 -8.78 2.39
N GLU A 175 29.25 -8.02 1.93
CA GLU A 175 30.50 -8.57 1.38
C GLU A 175 31.20 -9.41 2.45
N THR A 176 31.34 -8.88 3.67
CA THR A 176 32.01 -9.58 4.79
C THR A 176 31.32 -10.89 5.14
N LYS A 177 29.98 -10.91 5.14
CA LYS A 177 29.18 -12.11 5.46
C LYS A 177 29.17 -13.16 4.35
N ASN A 178 29.41 -12.77 3.10
CA ASN A 178 29.26 -13.66 1.94
C ASN A 178 30.57 -13.87 1.15
N ASN A 179 31.72 -13.44 1.69
CA ASN A 179 33.04 -13.72 1.13
C ASN A 179 33.49 -15.14 1.46
N ASP A 180 32.82 -16.14 0.87
CA ASP A 180 33.42 -17.46 0.70
C ASP A 180 34.24 -17.45 -0.60
N ASN A 181 35.48 -17.94 -0.58
CA ASN A 181 36.37 -18.05 -1.75
C ASN A 181 35.85 -19.05 -2.82
N ASN A 182 34.53 -19.17 -2.97
CA ASN A 182 33.84 -20.06 -3.86
C ASN A 182 33.82 -19.50 -5.28
N LYS A 183 34.48 -20.20 -6.21
CA LYS A 183 34.59 -19.75 -7.61
C LYS A 183 33.25 -19.65 -8.36
N TYR A 184 32.19 -20.31 -7.87
CA TYR A 184 30.90 -20.38 -8.57
C TYR A 184 29.94 -19.26 -8.17
N TYR A 185 30.02 -18.77 -6.94
CA TYR A 185 29.12 -17.77 -6.41
C TYR A 185 29.90 -16.47 -6.17
N LYS A 186 29.50 -15.40 -6.83
CA LYS A 186 30.10 -14.07 -6.66
C LYS A 186 29.08 -13.15 -6.01
N VAL A 187 29.57 -12.27 -5.14
CA VAL A 187 28.76 -11.15 -4.66
C VAL A 187 28.66 -10.10 -5.76
N ARG A 188 27.44 -9.64 -6.02
CA ARG A 188 27.10 -8.65 -7.04
C ARG A 188 26.03 -7.70 -6.54
N TYR A 189 26.07 -6.48 -7.05
CA TYR A 189 25.19 -5.39 -6.64
C TYR A 189 24.49 -4.75 -7.83
N ALA A 190 23.41 -4.02 -7.55
CA ALA A 190 22.74 -3.13 -8.49
C ALA A 190 21.92 -2.07 -7.71
N LEU A 191 21.67 -0.92 -8.35
CA LEU A 191 20.63 0.03 -7.95
C LEU A 191 19.44 -0.13 -8.89
N ILE A 192 18.24 -0.25 -8.32
CA ILE A 192 16.99 -0.38 -9.08
C ILE A 192 15.93 0.57 -8.49
N TYR A 193 14.95 1.01 -9.28
CA TYR A 193 13.87 1.87 -8.77
C TYR A 193 12.59 1.03 -8.64
N VAL A 194 12.35 0.46 -7.47
CA VAL A 194 11.17 -0.37 -7.25
C VAL A 194 9.96 0.51 -7.00
N ASP A 195 10.05 1.47 -6.08
CA ASP A 195 8.91 2.30 -5.68
C ASP A 195 8.91 3.71 -6.30
N GLY A 196 7.88 4.48 -5.99
CA GLY A 196 7.60 5.77 -6.62
C GLY A 196 8.46 6.93 -6.10
N ASP A 197 9.40 6.68 -5.20
CA ASP A 197 10.33 7.70 -4.77
C ASP A 197 11.53 7.86 -5.75
N ASP A 198 12.46 8.73 -5.39
CA ASP A 198 13.63 9.06 -6.21
C ASP A 198 14.93 8.47 -5.63
N ILE A 199 14.83 7.56 -4.66
CA ILE A 199 15.93 6.83 -4.05
C ILE A 199 15.89 5.39 -4.61
N PRO A 200 16.97 4.88 -5.21
CA PRO A 200 16.96 3.51 -5.67
C PRO A 200 16.99 2.52 -4.49
N GLU A 201 16.45 1.32 -4.69
CA GLU A 201 16.72 0.14 -3.87
C GLU A 201 18.08 -0.47 -4.21
N LEU A 202 18.79 -0.90 -3.18
CA LEU A 202 20.04 -1.65 -3.32
C LEU A 202 19.76 -3.15 -3.40
N VAL A 203 20.22 -3.77 -4.48
CA VAL A 203 20.26 -5.22 -4.64
C VAL A 203 21.61 -5.75 -4.16
N CYS A 204 21.61 -6.74 -3.28
CA CYS A 204 22.78 -7.51 -2.87
C CYS A 204 22.57 -8.98 -3.24
N CYS A 205 23.38 -9.52 -4.15
CA CYS A 205 23.15 -10.83 -4.74
C CYS A 205 24.38 -11.72 -4.60
N LYS A 206 24.19 -12.95 -4.11
CA LYS A 206 25.14 -14.05 -4.30
C LYS A 206 24.72 -14.86 -5.52
N THR A 207 25.41 -14.67 -6.63
CA THR A 207 24.97 -15.12 -7.98
C THR A 207 24.61 -16.60 -8.03
N GLY A 208 23.37 -16.93 -8.40
CA GLY A 208 22.90 -18.32 -8.50
C GLY A 208 22.55 -18.98 -7.16
N SER A 209 22.45 -18.21 -6.08
CA SER A 209 22.09 -18.73 -4.76
C SER A 209 20.94 -17.93 -4.15
N LYS A 210 21.15 -16.66 -3.85
CA LYS A 210 20.22 -15.85 -3.06
C LYS A 210 20.39 -14.36 -3.34
N VAL A 211 19.29 -13.63 -3.22
CA VAL A 211 19.24 -12.18 -3.39
C VAL A 211 18.62 -11.52 -2.16
N SER A 212 19.17 -10.38 -1.79
CA SER A 212 18.60 -9.46 -0.82
C SER A 212 18.29 -8.13 -1.49
N LEU A 213 17.23 -7.48 -1.03
CA LEU A 213 16.79 -6.16 -1.49
C LEU A 213 16.68 -5.25 -0.28
N TYR A 214 17.29 -4.07 -0.40
CA TYR A 214 17.25 -3.05 0.63
C TYR A 214 16.60 -1.79 0.05
N THR A 215 15.65 -1.22 0.78
CA THR A 215 15.08 0.11 0.51
C THR A 215 15.60 1.09 1.55
N TYR A 216 15.66 2.38 1.24
CA TYR A 216 15.99 3.40 2.23
C TYR A 216 14.70 4.03 2.75
N TYR A 217 14.41 3.78 4.02
CA TYR A 217 13.16 4.21 4.63
C TYR A 217 13.38 4.66 6.07
N ASN A 218 12.73 5.75 6.48
CA ASN A 218 12.88 6.37 7.81
C ASN A 218 14.35 6.53 8.24
N ASN A 219 15.17 7.12 7.35
CA ASN A 219 16.58 7.42 7.57
C ASN A 219 17.49 6.19 7.79
N LYS A 220 17.08 5.00 7.34
CA LYS A 220 17.87 3.76 7.44
C LYS A 220 17.70 2.88 6.20
N ALA A 221 18.71 2.08 5.90
CA ALA A 221 18.55 0.97 4.96
C ALA A 221 17.77 -0.16 5.64
N VAL A 222 16.66 -0.58 5.04
CA VAL A 222 15.78 -1.63 5.52
C VAL A 222 15.86 -2.80 4.56
N CYS A 223 16.24 -3.98 5.06
CA CYS A 223 16.22 -5.22 4.28
C CYS A 223 14.76 -5.68 4.13
N VAL A 224 14.24 -5.67 2.90
CA VAL A 224 12.86 -6.05 2.60
C VAL A 224 12.77 -7.42 1.92
N MET A 225 13.86 -7.90 1.34
CA MET A 225 14.07 -9.30 0.96
C MET A 225 15.37 -9.77 1.60
N ASP A 226 15.31 -10.76 2.49
CA ASP A 226 16.49 -11.26 3.19
C ASP A 226 16.88 -12.65 2.70
N ASN A 227 17.95 -12.73 1.90
CA ASN A 227 18.55 -13.99 1.44
C ASN A 227 17.55 -14.90 0.71
N TRP A 228 16.65 -14.32 -0.07
CA TRP A 228 15.65 -15.05 -0.84
C TRP A 228 16.33 -15.89 -1.93
N ALA A 229 16.13 -17.20 -1.86
CA ALA A 229 16.80 -18.15 -2.76
C ALA A 229 16.25 -18.09 -4.19
N PHE A 230 17.09 -18.37 -5.18
CA PHE A 230 16.67 -18.53 -6.58
C PHE A 230 17.58 -19.51 -7.33
N GLY A 231 17.12 -20.04 -8.47
CA GLY A 231 17.89 -20.94 -9.33
C GLY A 231 17.80 -22.43 -8.97
N ALA A 232 16.98 -22.80 -7.99
CA ALA A 232 16.70 -24.19 -7.59
C ALA A 232 15.20 -24.43 -7.39
N GLY A 233 14.74 -25.66 -7.66
CA GLY A 233 13.36 -26.08 -7.37
C GLY A 233 12.27 -25.37 -8.19
N GLY A 234 12.58 -24.91 -9.42
CA GLY A 234 11.62 -24.23 -10.28
C GLY A 234 11.51 -22.72 -10.06
N ASN A 235 12.19 -22.17 -9.05
CA ASN A 235 12.23 -20.74 -8.76
C ASN A 235 13.22 -20.04 -9.70
N SER A 236 12.68 -19.27 -10.64
CA SER A 236 13.44 -18.57 -11.68
C SER A 236 14.07 -17.25 -11.23
N GLY A 237 13.78 -16.79 -10.00
CA GLY A 237 14.22 -15.52 -9.45
C GLY A 237 13.15 -14.43 -9.46
N TYR A 238 13.56 -13.19 -9.24
CA TYR A 238 12.66 -12.11 -8.83
C TYR A 238 12.69 -10.97 -9.85
N ASN A 239 11.53 -10.37 -10.09
CA ASN A 239 11.36 -9.23 -10.97
C ASN A 239 10.75 -8.05 -10.22
N TYR A 240 10.93 -6.84 -10.73
CA TYR A 240 10.26 -5.64 -10.25
C TYR A 240 9.64 -4.85 -11.40
N GLY A 241 8.56 -4.12 -11.12
CA GLY A 241 8.06 -3.10 -12.02
C GLY A 241 8.68 -1.75 -11.65
N GLU A 242 9.37 -1.11 -12.59
CA GLU A 242 10.07 0.15 -12.35
C GLU A 242 9.10 1.25 -11.85
N LYS A 243 9.39 1.81 -10.68
CA LYS A 243 8.60 2.81 -9.96
C LYS A 243 7.14 2.44 -9.68
N THR A 244 6.82 1.15 -9.63
CA THR A 244 5.45 0.66 -9.40
C THR A 244 5.19 0.23 -7.95
N GLY A 245 6.26 -0.01 -7.18
CA GLY A 245 6.23 -0.67 -5.88
C GLY A 245 6.09 -2.19 -5.96
N TYR A 246 5.91 -2.80 -7.13
CA TYR A 246 5.67 -4.23 -7.25
C TYR A 246 6.94 -5.04 -7.45
N VAL A 247 7.03 -6.13 -6.68
CA VAL A 247 8.01 -7.20 -6.84
C VAL A 247 7.26 -8.49 -7.14
N SER A 248 7.82 -9.36 -7.99
CA SER A 248 7.21 -10.64 -8.32
C SER A 248 8.22 -11.78 -8.41
N ASN A 249 7.73 -13.01 -8.26
CA ASN A 249 8.51 -14.23 -8.37
C ASN A 249 7.75 -15.27 -9.17
N GLY A 250 8.39 -15.78 -10.23
CA GLY A 250 7.90 -16.93 -10.98
C GLY A 250 8.51 -18.22 -10.41
N ASN A 251 7.65 -19.15 -10.00
CA ASN A 251 8.03 -20.47 -9.55
C ASN A 251 7.21 -21.55 -10.27
N SER A 252 7.71 -22.78 -10.28
CA SER A 252 7.11 -23.88 -11.02
C SER A 252 7.22 -25.17 -10.22
N ASP A 253 6.13 -25.91 -10.13
CA ASP A 253 6.07 -27.21 -9.49
C ASP A 253 5.79 -28.32 -10.51
N MET A 254 5.91 -29.57 -10.06
CA MET A 254 5.57 -30.76 -10.86
C MET A 254 6.27 -30.78 -12.23
N ALA A 255 7.60 -30.54 -12.21
CA ALA A 255 8.43 -30.47 -13.41
C ALA A 255 7.96 -29.41 -14.44
N GLY A 256 7.35 -28.32 -13.97
CA GLY A 256 6.86 -27.23 -14.81
C GLY A 256 5.42 -27.41 -15.30
N SER A 257 4.69 -28.43 -14.84
CA SER A 257 3.27 -28.56 -15.20
C SER A 257 2.40 -27.51 -14.53
N LEU A 258 2.85 -26.96 -13.40
CA LEU A 258 2.22 -25.85 -12.69
C LEU A 258 3.19 -24.68 -12.61
N HIS A 259 2.79 -23.54 -13.15
CA HIS A 259 3.51 -22.28 -13.00
C HIS A 259 2.73 -21.33 -12.13
N TYR A 260 3.48 -20.60 -11.31
CA TYR A 260 2.92 -19.55 -10.52
C TYR A 260 3.74 -18.31 -10.41
N THR A 261 3.03 -17.18 -10.40
CA THR A 261 3.64 -15.88 -10.11
C THR A 261 3.04 -15.33 -8.83
N THR A 262 3.90 -15.11 -7.85
CA THR A 262 3.55 -14.40 -6.62
C THR A 262 3.96 -12.95 -6.74
N TYR A 263 3.14 -12.06 -6.20
CA TYR A 263 3.40 -10.62 -6.16
C TYR A 263 3.51 -10.13 -4.71
N TRP A 264 4.30 -9.08 -4.55
CA TRP A 264 4.45 -8.30 -3.32
C TRP A 264 4.44 -6.83 -3.67
N LYS A 265 4.01 -6.01 -2.72
CA LYS A 265 4.04 -4.55 -2.85
C LYS A 265 4.91 -3.93 -1.77
N LEU A 266 5.91 -3.18 -2.20
CA LEU A 266 6.74 -2.36 -1.34
C LEU A 266 5.95 -1.10 -1.00
N GLU A 267 5.63 -0.93 0.28
CA GLU A 267 4.93 0.23 0.79
C GLU A 267 5.50 0.59 2.16
N ASN A 268 5.89 1.85 2.35
CA ASN A 268 6.33 2.37 3.64
C ASN A 268 7.50 1.57 4.26
N GLY A 269 8.50 1.24 3.43
CA GLY A 269 9.70 0.51 3.87
C GLY A 269 9.48 -0.97 4.17
N GLU A 270 8.30 -1.51 3.84
CA GLU A 270 7.97 -2.91 4.05
C GLU A 270 7.49 -3.55 2.75
N LEU A 271 8.06 -4.70 2.41
CA LEU A 271 7.53 -5.53 1.34
C LEU A 271 6.38 -6.36 1.90
N LYS A 272 5.16 -5.83 1.75
CA LYS A 272 3.98 -6.51 2.22
C LYS A 272 3.66 -7.68 1.30
N LYS A 273 3.47 -8.85 1.89
CA LYS A 273 2.95 -10.02 1.20
C LYS A 273 1.50 -9.73 0.85
N THR A 274 1.27 -9.24 -0.35
CA THR A 274 -0.06 -8.89 -0.83
C THR A 274 -0.27 -9.51 -2.21
N GLU A 275 -0.99 -10.61 -2.20
CA GLU A 275 -2.40 -10.58 -2.57
C GLU A 275 -2.64 -10.97 -4.01
N TYR A 276 -1.69 -11.48 -4.82
CA TYR A 276 -2.06 -12.11 -6.09
C TYR A 276 -1.23 -13.35 -6.44
N TYR A 277 -1.91 -14.35 -7.01
CA TYR A 277 -1.31 -15.55 -7.55
C TYR A 277 -1.90 -15.80 -8.94
N LEU A 278 -1.04 -15.87 -9.95
CA LEU A 278 -1.39 -16.46 -11.24
C LEU A 278 -1.07 -17.94 -11.15
N CYS A 279 -2.04 -18.82 -11.42
CA CYS A 279 -1.77 -20.22 -11.72
C CYS A 279 -1.86 -20.45 -13.22
N SER A 280 -0.92 -21.20 -13.79
CA SER A 280 -1.08 -21.73 -15.15
C SER A 280 -0.79 -23.22 -15.13
N ALA A 281 -1.78 -24.03 -15.49
CA ALA A 281 -1.63 -25.46 -15.71
C ALA A 281 -1.35 -25.70 -17.20
N LEU A 282 -0.16 -26.23 -17.52
CA LEU A 282 0.28 -26.37 -18.92
C LEU A 282 -0.07 -27.74 -19.55
N PHE A 283 -0.34 -28.77 -18.73
CA PHE A 283 -0.69 -30.14 -19.17
C PHE A 283 -1.64 -30.82 -18.17
N ASP A 284 -2.27 -31.93 -18.57
CA ASP A 284 -3.21 -32.75 -17.75
C ASP A 284 -2.55 -33.24 -16.46
N TYR A 285 -2.64 -32.40 -15.43
CA TYR A 285 -2.05 -32.60 -14.11
C TYR A 285 -2.90 -33.55 -13.25
N LYS A 286 -4.18 -33.77 -13.62
CA LYS A 286 -5.09 -34.71 -12.95
C LYS A 286 -4.67 -36.15 -13.19
N LYS A 287 -4.09 -36.45 -14.35
CA LYS A 287 -3.53 -37.77 -14.69
C LYS A 287 -2.40 -38.24 -13.76
N TYR A 288 -1.75 -37.33 -13.03
CA TYR A 288 -0.57 -37.62 -12.18
C TYR A 288 -0.82 -37.46 -10.67
N GLY A 289 -2.08 -37.41 -10.22
CA GLY A 289 -2.42 -37.59 -8.80
C GLY A 289 -2.30 -36.35 -7.90
N ALA A 290 -2.26 -35.14 -8.47
CA ALA A 290 -2.26 -33.90 -7.69
C ALA A 290 -3.67 -33.56 -7.16
N SER A 291 -3.80 -33.29 -5.85
CA SER A 291 -5.10 -33.09 -5.18
C SER A 291 -5.58 -31.63 -5.10
N TRP A 292 -5.02 -30.71 -5.89
CA TRP A 292 -5.44 -29.30 -5.88
C TRP A 292 -6.32 -29.00 -7.09
N SER A 293 -7.62 -28.89 -6.86
CA SER A 293 -8.61 -28.45 -7.84
C SER A 293 -8.51 -26.94 -8.01
N HIS A 294 -8.59 -26.47 -9.26
CA HIS A 294 -9.29 -25.26 -9.76
C HIS A 294 -8.91 -24.96 -11.22
N ALA A 295 -7.95 -25.65 -11.84
CA ALA A 295 -7.66 -25.50 -13.27
C ALA A 295 -8.33 -26.62 -14.10
N GLU A 296 -9.02 -26.25 -15.17
CA GLU A 296 -9.18 -27.12 -16.34
C GLU A 296 -7.96 -26.90 -17.28
N ASP A 297 -7.71 -27.84 -18.19
CA ASP A 297 -6.50 -27.84 -19.02
C ASP A 297 -6.36 -26.52 -19.80
N MET A 298 -5.16 -25.94 -19.82
CA MET A 298 -4.83 -24.69 -20.53
C MET A 298 -5.52 -23.42 -19.99
N ASP A 299 -6.18 -23.46 -18.83
CA ASP A 299 -6.78 -22.26 -18.23
C ASP A 299 -5.82 -21.45 -17.35
N LYS A 300 -5.99 -20.13 -17.42
CA LYS A 300 -5.34 -19.14 -16.54
C LYS A 300 -6.35 -18.62 -15.54
N HIS A 301 -6.05 -18.76 -14.26
CA HIS A 301 -6.85 -18.19 -13.20
C HIS A 301 -6.06 -17.15 -12.41
N TYR A 302 -6.75 -16.07 -12.05
CA TYR A 302 -6.18 -14.93 -11.35
C TYR A 302 -6.82 -14.87 -9.97
N TYR A 303 -6.02 -14.94 -8.91
CA TYR A 303 -6.55 -14.95 -7.55
C TYR A 303 -5.97 -13.81 -6.74
N LYS A 304 -6.81 -13.23 -5.89
CA LYS A 304 -6.46 -12.37 -4.77
C LYS A 304 -6.34 -13.19 -3.48
N ILE A 305 -5.26 -13.07 -2.70
CA ILE A 305 -5.12 -13.78 -1.42
C ILE A 305 -5.76 -12.95 -0.30
N LEU A 306 -6.75 -13.49 0.41
CA LEU A 306 -7.50 -12.77 1.46
C LEU A 306 -6.89 -12.91 2.85
N THR A 307 -6.27 -14.05 3.17
CA THR A 307 -5.57 -14.25 4.45
C THR A 307 -4.36 -15.16 4.27
N SER A 308 -3.25 -14.84 4.96
CA SER A 308 -2.05 -15.66 4.91
C SER A 308 -2.06 -16.68 6.05
N SER A 309 -2.53 -17.91 5.82
CA SER A 309 -1.96 -19.04 6.60
C SER A 309 -2.20 -20.47 6.11
N LYS A 310 -3.21 -20.87 5.33
CA LYS A 310 -3.47 -22.33 5.16
C LYS A 310 -3.93 -22.85 3.78
N GLY A 311 -3.83 -22.07 2.70
CA GLY A 311 -4.06 -22.59 1.35
C GLY A 311 -5.47 -23.16 1.13
N LYS A 312 -6.46 -22.72 1.92
CA LYS A 312 -7.86 -23.13 1.78
C LYS A 312 -8.55 -22.26 0.74
N LYS A 313 -9.61 -22.77 0.12
CA LYS A 313 -10.41 -22.02 -0.88
C LYS A 313 -10.94 -20.67 -0.35
N SER A 314 -11.27 -20.59 0.94
CA SER A 314 -11.67 -19.34 1.62
C SER A 314 -10.59 -18.26 1.64
N ASP A 315 -9.34 -18.65 1.42
CA ASP A 315 -8.18 -17.77 1.53
C ASP A 315 -7.92 -17.04 0.20
N TYR A 316 -8.73 -17.30 -0.85
CA TYR A 316 -8.57 -16.76 -2.19
C TYR A 316 -9.89 -16.22 -2.76
N GLN A 317 -9.80 -15.11 -3.49
CA GLN A 317 -10.88 -14.53 -4.28
C GLN A 317 -10.45 -14.48 -5.74
N GLU A 318 -11.21 -15.05 -6.67
CA GLU A 318 -10.91 -14.91 -8.10
C GLU A 318 -11.10 -13.46 -8.56
N ILE A 319 -10.16 -12.96 -9.35
CA ILE A 319 -10.17 -11.60 -9.92
C ILE A 319 -10.14 -11.67 -11.45
N THR A 320 -10.46 -10.54 -12.10
CA THR A 320 -10.46 -10.49 -13.57
C THR A 320 -9.05 -10.27 -14.12
N LYS A 321 -8.86 -10.62 -15.40
CA LYS A 321 -7.62 -10.36 -16.13
C LYS A 321 -7.29 -8.87 -16.19
N GLU A 322 -8.29 -7.99 -16.25
CA GLU A 322 -8.07 -6.53 -16.25
C GLU A 322 -7.46 -6.05 -14.92
N VAL A 323 -7.93 -6.59 -13.78
CA VAL A 323 -7.34 -6.30 -12.47
C VAL A 323 -5.90 -6.80 -12.42
N TYR A 324 -5.63 -7.99 -12.94
CA TYR A 324 -4.28 -8.53 -13.05
C TYR A 324 -3.37 -7.68 -13.95
N ASP A 325 -3.83 -7.31 -15.14
CA ASP A 325 -3.08 -6.50 -16.10
C ASP A 325 -2.80 -5.09 -15.54
N SER A 326 -3.69 -4.56 -14.69
CA SER A 326 -3.52 -3.25 -14.02
C SER A 326 -2.37 -3.20 -13.01
N LEU A 327 -1.85 -4.36 -12.56
CA LEU A 327 -0.65 -4.43 -11.72
C LEU A 327 0.62 -3.91 -12.42
N SER A 328 0.54 -3.60 -13.72
CA SER A 328 1.50 -2.76 -14.44
C SER A 328 2.95 -3.27 -14.47
N ILE A 329 3.18 -4.58 -14.42
CA ILE A 329 4.52 -5.19 -14.58
C ILE A 329 4.82 -5.33 -16.07
N SER A 330 4.74 -4.22 -16.78
CA SER A 330 4.75 -4.19 -18.25
C SER A 330 6.15 -4.36 -18.84
N THR A 331 7.21 -4.15 -18.04
CA THR A 331 8.60 -4.47 -18.42
C THR A 331 9.38 -4.88 -17.16
N PRO A 332 9.35 -6.15 -16.73
CA PRO A 332 9.99 -6.57 -15.49
C PRO A 332 11.50 -6.38 -15.58
N GLY A 333 12.05 -5.47 -14.75
CA GLY A 333 13.47 -5.49 -14.45
C GLY A 333 13.77 -6.70 -13.57
N TYR A 334 14.91 -7.36 -13.78
CA TYR A 334 15.29 -8.51 -12.96
C TYR A 334 16.03 -8.03 -11.71
N ILE A 335 15.64 -8.53 -10.54
CA ILE A 335 16.32 -8.26 -9.27
C ILE A 335 17.54 -9.18 -9.19
N SER A 336 18.58 -8.84 -9.95
CA SER A 336 19.91 -9.43 -9.89
C SER A 336 20.95 -8.34 -9.72
N GLY A 337 22.02 -8.66 -8.98
CA GLY A 337 23.23 -7.87 -9.09
C GLY A 337 23.92 -8.08 -10.44
N GLY A 338 24.67 -7.08 -10.89
CA GLY A 338 25.56 -7.16 -12.05
C GLY A 338 26.94 -6.58 -11.80
N GLN A 339 27.06 -5.72 -10.79
CA GLN A 339 28.25 -4.92 -10.52
C GLN A 339 29.10 -5.53 -9.41
N THR A 340 30.41 -5.36 -9.52
CA THR A 340 31.34 -5.57 -8.39
C THR A 340 31.17 -4.48 -7.33
N LYS A 341 31.76 -4.69 -6.15
CA LYS A 341 31.81 -3.67 -5.10
C LYS A 341 32.37 -2.34 -5.59
N ASP A 342 33.48 -2.35 -6.32
CA ASP A 342 34.10 -1.12 -6.82
C ASP A 342 33.22 -0.40 -7.85
N GLN A 343 32.53 -1.16 -8.70
CA GLN A 343 31.61 -0.61 -9.70
C GLN A 343 30.41 0.07 -9.04
N ILE A 344 29.73 -0.59 -8.09
CA ILE A 344 28.57 0.00 -7.41
C ILE A 344 28.97 1.21 -6.56
N LEU A 345 30.13 1.15 -5.88
CA LEU A 345 30.62 2.28 -5.08
C LEU A 345 30.97 3.50 -5.94
N SER A 346 31.30 3.30 -7.22
CA SER A 346 31.56 4.40 -8.15
C SER A 346 30.30 5.15 -8.59
N GLU A 347 29.12 4.55 -8.49
CA GLU A 347 27.83 5.21 -8.80
C GLU A 347 27.39 6.20 -7.71
N PHE A 348 28.02 6.15 -6.53
CA PHE A 348 27.71 7.03 -5.40
C PHE A 348 28.54 8.32 -5.35
N ASN A 349 29.49 8.49 -6.28
CA ASN A 349 30.37 9.67 -6.36
C ASN A 349 29.94 10.54 -7.53
#